data_AF-A0AB34H9Z4-F1
#
_entry.id   AF-A0AB34H9Z4-F1
#
_cell.length_a   1.000
_cell.length_b   1.000
_cell.length_c   1.000
_cell.angle_alpha   90.00
_cell.angle_beta   90.00
_cell.angle_gamma   90.00
#
_symmetry.space_group_name_H-M   'P 1'
#
loop_
_entity.id
_entity.type
_entity.pdbx_description
1 polymer ?
#
loop_
_entity_poly.entity_id
_entity_poly.type
_entity_poly.pdbx_seq_one_letter_code
_entity_poly.pdbx_strand_id
1 'polypeptide(L)'
;MAEPGRAHAKEYFPELLLPVSLSSRGIFQVLGLMKMDVVNYTIQSLQPQLQEHSIQYERAKFQELLNKQPSLLDHTTKWLTRAAADLSTPPPSCPDTPDSSSVVCPSPSEAANSPEPLSPKMVLSQGFLNLLLWDPEDEEFPETLLMDRAQLQELEAQLHQLTILASVLLVASSFSGSVLFGSPQFVDKLKRITKALMEEFKSRPEEEAMLTVSEQVSQEIHRSLGNLGLAALSSDNTASLIGELQNITRKENCVHSVIDQRIHLFLKCCLVLGVQRSLLDLPGGLTLIEAELAELGQKFVNLTHHNQQVFGPYYTEILKTLIPPAQALETELGSL
;
A
#
# COMPACT_ATOMS: atom_id res chain seq x y z
N MET A 1 74.72 48.58 10.25
CA MET A 1 74.47 47.41 11.12
C MET A 1 73.00 47.48 11.50
N ALA A 2 72.14 46.75 10.78
CA ALA A 2 70.68 46.86 10.89
C ALA A 2 70.14 45.78 11.83
N GLU A 3 69.23 46.16 12.74
CA GLU A 3 68.63 45.31 13.77
C GLU A 3 67.74 44.19 13.19
N PRO A 4 67.84 42.94 13.70
CA PRO A 4 66.95 41.84 13.36
C PRO A 4 65.81 41.74 14.38
N GLY A 5 64.74 42.51 14.20
CA GLY A 5 63.61 42.54 15.16
C GLY A 5 62.21 42.35 14.57
N ARG A 6 62.06 42.18 13.25
CA ARG A 6 60.74 42.26 12.59
C ARG A 6 60.27 40.99 11.87
N ALA A 7 61.07 39.92 11.87
CA ALA A 7 60.76 38.72 11.08
C ALA A 7 59.91 37.67 11.84
N HIS A 8 59.96 37.62 13.17
CA HIS A 8 59.35 36.52 13.94
C HIS A 8 57.85 36.68 14.27
N ALA A 9 57.21 37.80 13.91
CA ALA A 9 55.79 38.01 14.17
C ALA A 9 54.85 37.49 13.07
N LYS A 10 55.38 37.05 11.91
CA LYS A 10 54.57 36.63 10.75
C LYS A 10 54.35 35.13 10.61
N GLU A 11 55.10 34.29 11.33
CA GLU A 11 55.02 32.82 11.17
C GLU A 11 53.96 32.15 12.05
N TYR A 12 53.38 32.83 13.04
CA TYR A 12 52.36 32.24 13.93
C TYR A 12 50.89 32.51 13.52
N PHE A 13 50.65 33.28 12.45
CA PHE A 13 49.30 33.56 11.96
C PHE A 13 48.60 32.42 11.19
N PRO A 14 49.29 31.53 10.43
CA PRO A 14 48.61 30.49 9.66
C PRO A 14 47.94 29.41 10.53
N GLU A 15 48.55 29.08 11.67
CA GLU A 15 48.06 28.02 12.57
C GLU A 15 46.80 28.43 13.36
N LEU A 16 46.55 29.72 13.56
CA LEU A 16 45.30 30.22 14.16
C LEU A 16 44.16 30.38 13.14
N LEU A 17 44.47 30.47 11.85
CA LEU A 17 43.49 30.63 10.76
C LEU A 17 42.86 29.30 10.30
N LEU A 18 43.59 28.18 10.42
CA LEU A 18 43.10 26.84 10.10
C LEU A 18 41.94 26.38 11.03
N PRO A 19 42.03 26.52 12.37
CA PRO A 19 40.92 26.22 13.28
C PRO A 19 39.70 27.11 13.05
N VAL A 20 39.92 28.40 12.74
CA VAL A 20 38.84 29.38 12.51
C VAL A 20 38.13 29.14 11.19
N SER A 21 38.84 28.73 10.13
CA SER A 21 38.25 28.40 8.82
C SER A 21 37.51 27.05 8.81
N LEU A 22 37.95 26.07 9.61
CA LEU A 22 37.22 24.82 9.83
C LEU A 22 35.98 25.03 10.70
N SER A 23 36.09 25.86 11.75
CA SER A 23 34.96 26.23 12.62
C SER A 23 33.90 27.04 11.87
N SER A 24 34.29 28.01 11.04
CA SER A 24 33.34 28.79 10.25
C SER A 24 32.57 27.94 9.25
N ARG A 25 33.24 26.98 8.58
CA ARG A 25 32.56 25.98 7.73
C ARG A 25 31.52 25.15 8.51
N GLY A 26 31.86 24.69 9.71
CA GLY A 26 30.92 23.98 10.58
C GLY A 26 29.72 24.84 10.99
N ILE A 27 29.97 26.10 11.36
CA ILE A 27 28.93 27.07 11.74
C ILE A 27 27.99 27.36 10.56
N PHE A 28 28.52 27.55 9.34
CA PHE A 28 27.68 27.75 8.15
C PHE A 28 26.86 26.51 7.78
N GLN A 29 27.41 25.30 7.97
CA GLN A 29 26.68 24.06 7.74
C GLN A 29 25.52 23.91 8.74
N VAL A 30 25.76 24.19 10.03
CA VAL A 30 24.71 24.19 11.06
C VAL A 30 23.66 25.27 10.80
N LEU A 31 24.06 26.49 10.42
CA LEU A 31 23.13 27.55 10.01
C LEU A 31 22.28 27.14 8.80
N GLY A 32 22.86 26.39 7.85
CA GLY A 32 22.14 25.83 6.71
C GLY A 32 21.08 24.82 7.13
N LEU A 33 21.44 23.90 8.05
CA LEU A 33 20.50 22.94 8.62
C LEU A 33 19.40 23.65 9.42
N MET A 34 19.73 24.60 10.28
CA MET A 34 18.74 25.39 11.04
C MET A 34 17.78 26.16 10.12
N LYS A 35 18.25 26.70 8.99
CA LYS A 35 17.36 27.33 8.01
C LYS A 35 16.37 26.34 7.42
N MET A 36 16.84 25.13 7.08
CA MET A 36 15.96 24.06 6.61
C MET A 36 14.95 23.67 7.69
N ASP A 37 15.38 23.56 8.95
CA ASP A 37 14.50 23.24 10.08
C ASP A 37 13.43 24.31 10.29
N VAL A 38 13.79 25.60 10.19
CA VAL A 38 12.82 26.71 10.28
C VAL A 38 11.82 26.65 9.12
N VAL A 39 12.27 26.35 7.89
CA VAL A 39 11.36 26.18 6.74
C VAL A 39 10.43 24.99 6.96
N ASN A 40 10.96 23.83 7.35
CA ASN A 40 10.17 22.62 7.62
C ASN A 40 9.14 22.86 8.74
N TYR A 41 9.57 23.49 9.84
CA TYR A 41 8.68 23.87 10.94
C TYR A 41 7.58 24.82 10.46
N THR A 42 7.93 25.82 9.65
CA THR A 42 6.95 26.79 9.14
C THR A 42 5.91 26.07 8.27
N ILE A 43 6.34 25.20 7.36
CA ILE A 43 5.45 24.38 6.52
C ILE A 43 4.54 23.52 7.41
N GLN A 44 5.11 22.78 8.36
CA GLN A 44 4.35 21.92 9.28
C GLN A 44 3.36 22.70 10.15
N SER A 45 3.71 23.92 10.57
CA SER A 45 2.84 24.77 11.39
C SER A 45 1.64 25.33 10.60
N LEU A 46 1.83 25.64 9.32
CA LEU A 46 0.79 26.21 8.45
C LEU A 46 -0.08 25.15 7.77
N GLN A 47 0.46 23.95 7.55
CA GLN A 47 -0.21 22.86 6.85
C GLN A 47 -1.61 22.51 7.39
N PRO A 48 -1.85 22.42 8.72
CA PRO A 48 -3.19 22.10 9.23
C PRO A 48 -4.24 23.15 8.85
N GLN A 49 -3.88 24.45 8.91
CA GLN A 49 -4.80 25.53 8.56
C GLN A 49 -5.09 25.56 7.06
N LEU A 50 -4.07 25.35 6.23
CA LEU A 50 -4.24 25.26 4.78
C LEU A 50 -5.11 24.06 4.39
N GLN A 51 -4.92 22.93 5.04
CA GLN A 51 -5.72 21.72 4.81
C GLN A 51 -7.18 21.95 5.19
N GLU A 52 -7.45 22.55 6.36
CA GLU A 52 -8.81 22.87 6.80
C GLU A 52 -9.52 23.81 5.81
N HIS A 53 -8.84 24.88 5.37
CA HIS A 53 -9.39 25.79 4.37
C HIS A 53 -9.60 25.12 3.01
N SER A 54 -8.70 24.22 2.58
CA SER A 54 -8.87 23.45 1.33
C SER A 54 -10.13 22.61 1.39
N ILE A 55 -10.31 21.85 2.49
CA ILE A 55 -11.48 20.98 2.68
C ILE A 55 -12.78 21.77 2.64
N GLN A 56 -12.82 22.92 3.32
CA GLN A 56 -13.99 23.80 3.33
C GLN A 56 -14.28 24.36 1.94
N TYR A 57 -13.24 24.80 1.21
CA TYR A 57 -13.37 25.32 -0.14
C TYR A 57 -13.88 24.28 -1.13
N GLU A 58 -13.27 23.09 -1.14
CA GLU A 58 -13.66 21.98 -2.00
C GLU A 58 -15.09 21.54 -1.75
N ARG A 59 -15.48 21.38 -0.47
CA ARG A 59 -16.85 21.05 -0.11
C ARG A 59 -17.84 22.14 -0.55
N ALA A 60 -17.53 23.42 -0.34
CA ALA A 60 -18.40 24.51 -0.75
C ALA A 60 -18.60 24.55 -2.27
N LYS A 61 -17.52 24.35 -3.04
CA LYS A 61 -17.57 24.29 -4.50
C LYS A 61 -18.38 23.08 -4.99
N PHE A 62 -18.19 21.92 -4.36
CA PHE A 62 -18.98 20.72 -4.68
C PHE A 62 -20.46 20.92 -4.34
N GLN A 63 -20.78 21.55 -3.21
CA GLN A 63 -22.15 21.89 -2.85
C GLN A 63 -22.80 22.84 -3.87
N GLU A 64 -22.06 23.81 -4.40
CA GLU A 64 -22.55 24.69 -5.46
C GLU A 64 -22.91 23.90 -6.73
N LEU A 65 -22.11 22.89 -7.09
CA LEU A 65 -22.39 22.00 -8.22
C LEU A 65 -23.64 21.15 -7.96
N LEU A 66 -23.77 20.57 -6.77
CA LEU A 66 -24.96 19.79 -6.38
C LEU A 66 -26.24 20.63 -6.43
N ASN A 67 -26.17 21.89 -6.00
CA ASN A 67 -27.32 22.79 -6.05
C ASN A 67 -27.78 23.08 -7.50
N LYS A 68 -26.85 23.04 -8.47
CA LYS A 68 -27.16 23.20 -9.90
C LYS A 68 -27.66 21.90 -10.53
N GLN A 69 -27.13 20.75 -10.10
CA GLN A 69 -27.47 19.44 -10.63
C GLN A 69 -27.68 18.44 -9.47
N PRO A 70 -28.93 18.21 -9.05
CA PRO A 70 -29.24 17.30 -7.94
C PRO A 70 -28.89 15.83 -8.20
N SER A 71 -28.79 15.41 -9.47
CA SER A 71 -28.45 14.03 -9.88
C SER A 71 -26.94 13.77 -10.02
N LEU A 72 -26.09 14.67 -9.49
CA LEU A 72 -24.63 14.57 -9.63
C LEU A 72 -23.99 13.46 -8.77
N LEU A 73 -24.76 12.79 -7.91
CA LEU A 73 -24.25 11.73 -7.02
C LEU A 73 -24.68 10.33 -7.44
N ASP A 74 -25.17 10.17 -8.67
CA ASP A 74 -25.73 8.90 -9.13
C ASP A 74 -24.64 7.82 -9.21
N HIS A 75 -23.44 8.12 -9.73
CA HIS A 75 -22.35 7.14 -9.79
C HIS A 75 -21.79 6.84 -8.41
N THR A 76 -21.63 7.87 -7.57
CA THR A 76 -21.22 7.70 -6.16
C THR A 76 -22.20 6.82 -5.41
N THR A 77 -23.51 6.96 -5.64
CA THR A 77 -24.54 6.12 -5.04
C THR A 77 -24.48 4.69 -5.55
N LYS A 78 -24.34 4.48 -6.86
CA LYS A 78 -24.15 3.15 -7.46
C LYS A 78 -22.90 2.45 -6.90
N TRP A 79 -21.79 3.17 -6.79
CA TRP A 79 -20.53 2.68 -6.24
C TRP A 79 -20.69 2.18 -4.80
N LEU A 80 -21.30 2.99 -3.92
CA LEU A 80 -21.56 2.57 -2.53
C LEU A 80 -22.58 1.43 -2.44
N THR A 81 -23.57 1.39 -3.34
CA THR A 81 -24.54 0.29 -3.41
C THR A 81 -23.86 -1.02 -3.78
N ARG A 82 -22.95 -0.99 -4.76
CA ARG A 82 -22.16 -2.16 -5.18
C ARG A 82 -21.28 -2.64 -4.03
N ALA A 83 -20.60 -1.72 -3.33
CA ALA A 83 -19.81 -2.06 -2.14
C ALA A 83 -20.63 -2.68 -1.00
N ALA A 84 -21.86 -2.21 -0.78
CA ALA A 84 -22.77 -2.79 0.20
C ALA A 84 -23.25 -4.20 -0.21
N ALA A 85 -23.49 -4.41 -1.50
CA ALA A 85 -23.85 -5.71 -2.04
C ALA A 85 -22.71 -6.73 -1.87
N ASP A 86 -21.46 -6.32 -2.14
CA ASP A 86 -20.27 -7.18 -1.98
C ASP A 86 -20.04 -7.63 -0.53
N LEU A 87 -20.45 -6.83 0.45
CA LEU A 87 -20.39 -7.21 1.87
C LEU A 87 -21.57 -8.10 2.31
N SER A 88 -22.67 -8.07 1.56
CA SER A 88 -23.88 -8.83 1.86
C SER A 88 -23.88 -10.20 1.19
N THR A 89 -23.10 -10.38 0.12
CA THR A 89 -22.93 -11.66 -0.54
C THR A 89 -22.01 -12.56 0.29
N PRO A 90 -22.44 -13.78 0.68
CA PRO A 90 -21.53 -14.73 1.31
C PRO A 90 -20.41 -15.08 0.33
N PRO A 91 -19.18 -15.33 0.82
CA PRO A 91 -18.08 -15.76 -0.06
C PRO A 91 -18.50 -17.05 -0.79
N PRO A 92 -18.13 -17.22 -2.08
CA PRO A 92 -18.42 -18.43 -2.80
C PRO A 92 -17.78 -19.61 -2.06
N SER A 93 -18.61 -20.51 -1.54
CA SER A 93 -18.20 -21.80 -1.01
C SER A 93 -17.41 -22.54 -2.08
N CYS A 94 -16.16 -22.91 -1.74
CA CYS A 94 -15.33 -23.74 -2.59
C CYS A 94 -16.07 -25.03 -2.96
N PRO A 95 -15.98 -25.52 -4.21
CA PRO A 95 -16.53 -26.83 -4.53
C PRO A 95 -15.72 -27.91 -3.79
N ASP A 96 -16.45 -28.70 -3.00
CA ASP A 96 -15.97 -29.83 -2.22
C ASP A 96 -15.09 -30.80 -3.03
N THR A 97 -14.06 -31.33 -2.38
CA THR A 97 -13.47 -32.64 -2.75
C THR A 97 -13.69 -33.61 -1.58
N PRO A 98 -14.12 -34.86 -1.84
CA PRO A 98 -14.65 -35.74 -0.79
C PRO A 98 -13.57 -36.59 -0.09
N ASP A 99 -13.97 -37.02 1.11
CA ASP A 99 -13.58 -38.23 1.84
C ASP A 99 -12.67 -38.17 3.10
N SER A 100 -13.36 -38.52 4.21
CA SER A 100 -12.96 -39.35 5.37
C SER A 100 -11.97 -38.81 6.41
N SER A 101 -12.47 -38.47 7.60
CA SER A 101 -12.78 -39.46 8.65
C SER A 101 -13.32 -38.80 9.92
N SER A 102 -14.22 -39.52 10.59
CA SER A 102 -15.00 -39.12 11.76
C SER A 102 -14.19 -38.89 13.04
N VAL A 103 -14.48 -37.82 13.80
CA VAL A 103 -14.69 -37.88 15.26
C VAL A 103 -15.80 -36.89 15.65
N VAL A 104 -16.55 -37.27 16.67
CA VAL A 104 -17.91 -36.88 17.07
C VAL A 104 -17.97 -35.61 17.95
N CYS A 105 -18.94 -34.74 17.62
CA CYS A 105 -19.78 -33.83 18.45
C CYS A 105 -19.23 -32.52 19.08
N PRO A 106 -20.14 -31.59 19.47
CA PRO A 106 -21.57 -31.45 19.13
C PRO A 106 -21.94 -30.09 18.51
N SER A 107 -23.02 -30.07 17.72
CA SER A 107 -23.70 -28.84 17.30
C SER A 107 -24.24 -28.05 18.51
N PRO A 108 -24.26 -26.72 18.42
CA PRO A 108 -25.31 -25.93 19.02
C PRO A 108 -26.12 -25.20 17.94
N SER A 109 -27.39 -25.58 17.86
CA SER A 109 -28.56 -24.76 17.57
C SER A 109 -28.47 -23.70 16.47
N GLU A 110 -29.25 -23.92 15.41
CA GLU A 110 -29.87 -22.85 14.64
C GLU A 110 -30.58 -21.88 15.60
N ALA A 111 -29.99 -20.70 15.82
CA ALA A 111 -30.67 -19.53 16.35
C ALA A 111 -29.82 -18.30 16.01
N ALA A 112 -30.44 -17.35 15.30
CA ALA A 112 -29.96 -16.00 14.96
C ALA A 112 -28.96 -15.87 13.78
N ASN A 113 -29.40 -16.20 12.56
CA ASN A 113 -28.97 -15.44 11.37
C ASN A 113 -29.81 -14.16 11.28
N SER A 114 -29.66 -13.26 12.25
CA SER A 114 -29.92 -11.84 12.00
C SER A 114 -28.65 -11.32 11.33
N PRO A 115 -28.68 -10.87 10.05
CA PRO A 115 -27.50 -10.25 9.45
C PRO A 115 -27.12 -9.09 10.35
N GLU A 116 -25.91 -9.17 10.89
CA GLU A 116 -25.33 -8.09 11.68
C GLU A 116 -25.43 -6.80 10.85
N PRO A 117 -25.95 -5.68 11.40
CA PRO A 117 -26.20 -4.50 10.60
C PRO A 117 -24.88 -4.05 9.95
N LEU A 118 -24.90 -3.94 8.61
CA LEU A 118 -23.75 -3.49 7.83
C LEU A 118 -23.23 -2.18 8.42
N SER A 119 -21.95 -2.14 8.83
CA SER A 119 -21.41 -0.90 9.36
C SER A 119 -21.12 0.08 8.21
N PRO A 120 -21.58 1.35 8.28
CA PRO A 120 -21.32 2.35 7.23
C PRO A 120 -19.82 2.52 6.93
N LYS A 121 -18.99 2.41 7.97
CA LYS A 121 -17.53 2.45 7.84
C LYS A 121 -16.99 1.29 6.98
N MET A 122 -17.53 0.07 7.14
CA MET A 122 -17.09 -1.09 6.36
C MET A 122 -17.53 -0.98 4.90
N VAL A 123 -18.74 -0.48 4.63
CA VAL A 123 -19.21 -0.22 3.25
C VAL A 123 -18.29 0.78 2.56
N LEU A 124 -17.94 1.89 3.23
CA LEU A 124 -16.98 2.86 2.69
C LEU A 124 -15.61 2.22 2.45
N SER A 125 -15.06 1.51 3.44
CA SER A 125 -13.77 0.84 3.28
C SER A 125 -13.77 -0.14 2.10
N GLN A 126 -14.84 -0.92 1.93
CA GLN A 126 -14.98 -1.83 0.81
C GLN A 126 -15.09 -1.06 -0.52
N GLY A 127 -15.87 0.03 -0.56
CA GLY A 127 -15.98 0.89 -1.73
C GLY A 127 -14.63 1.43 -2.19
N PHE A 128 -13.81 1.95 -1.26
CA PHE A 128 -12.48 2.45 -1.58
C PHE A 128 -11.55 1.35 -2.09
N LEU A 129 -11.63 0.13 -1.55
CA LEU A 129 -10.85 -1.01 -2.05
C LEU A 129 -11.26 -1.41 -3.46
N ASN A 130 -12.56 -1.41 -3.75
CA ASN A 130 -13.06 -1.73 -5.08
C ASN A 130 -12.55 -0.76 -6.16
N LEU A 131 -12.15 0.47 -5.78
CA LEU A 131 -11.54 1.42 -6.71
C LEU A 131 -10.15 1.01 -7.19
N LEU A 132 -9.43 0.18 -6.42
CA LEU A 132 -8.13 -0.38 -6.83
C LEU A 132 -8.28 -1.54 -7.81
N LEU A 133 -9.51 -2.02 -8.03
CA LEU A 133 -9.87 -3.04 -9.01
C LEU A 133 -10.73 -2.46 -10.14
N TRP A 134 -10.80 -1.13 -10.23
CA TRP A 134 -11.72 -0.44 -11.13
C TRP A 134 -11.22 -0.51 -12.57
N ASP A 135 -12.11 -0.82 -13.51
CA ASP A 135 -11.76 -0.81 -14.92
C ASP A 135 -11.49 0.63 -15.39
N PRO A 136 -10.29 0.95 -15.92
CA PRO A 136 -9.98 2.30 -16.39
C PRO A 136 -10.96 2.84 -17.43
N GLU A 137 -11.59 1.94 -18.21
CA GLU A 137 -12.55 2.24 -19.27
C GLU A 137 -14.00 2.43 -18.76
N ASP A 138 -14.28 2.16 -17.48
CA ASP A 138 -15.61 2.35 -16.91
C ASP A 138 -15.92 3.84 -16.69
N GLU A 139 -16.94 4.32 -17.41
CA GLU A 139 -17.44 5.69 -17.39
C GLU A 139 -18.20 6.02 -16.08
N GLU A 140 -18.65 5.03 -15.31
CA GLU A 140 -19.41 5.20 -14.06
C GLU A 140 -18.51 5.49 -12.84
N PHE A 141 -17.44 6.27 -13.03
CA PHE A 141 -16.52 6.59 -11.94
C PHE A 141 -17.18 7.53 -10.91
N PRO A 142 -16.98 7.34 -9.59
CA PRO A 142 -17.61 8.16 -8.57
C PRO A 142 -17.23 9.64 -8.70
N GLU A 143 -18.24 10.51 -8.75
CA GLU A 143 -18.06 11.95 -8.95
C GLU A 143 -17.27 12.59 -7.81
N THR A 144 -17.42 12.06 -6.60
CA THR A 144 -16.69 12.48 -5.39
C THR A 144 -15.19 12.15 -5.42
N LEU A 145 -14.72 11.38 -6.40
CA LEU A 145 -13.33 10.93 -6.50
C LEU A 145 -12.67 11.35 -7.82
N LEU A 146 -13.36 12.10 -8.68
CA LEU A 146 -12.85 12.46 -10.01
C LEU A 146 -11.50 13.18 -9.96
N MET A 147 -11.28 14.01 -8.95
CA MET A 147 -10.01 14.72 -8.75
C MET A 147 -8.87 13.78 -8.30
N ASP A 148 -9.22 12.68 -7.64
CA ASP A 148 -8.30 11.68 -7.09
C ASP A 148 -8.01 10.54 -8.08
N ARG A 149 -8.66 10.51 -9.25
CA ARG A 149 -8.58 9.39 -10.22
C ARG A 149 -7.14 9.04 -10.61
N ALA A 150 -6.33 10.03 -10.96
CA ALA A 150 -4.94 9.80 -11.35
C ALA A 150 -4.09 9.23 -10.21
N GLN A 151 -4.34 9.67 -8.97
CA GLN A 151 -3.65 9.15 -7.79
C GLN A 151 -4.08 7.72 -7.48
N LEU A 152 -5.36 7.39 -7.64
CA LEU A 152 -5.86 6.02 -7.49
C LEU A 152 -5.27 5.07 -8.53
N GLN A 153 -5.15 5.49 -9.79
CA GLN A 153 -4.48 4.71 -10.84
C GLN A 153 -2.99 4.49 -10.55
N GLU A 154 -2.30 5.48 -9.97
CA GLU A 154 -0.92 5.29 -9.52
C GLU A 154 -0.83 4.27 -8.38
N LEU A 155 -1.77 4.29 -7.43
CA LEU A 155 -1.83 3.32 -6.34
C LEU A 155 -2.15 1.91 -6.82
N GLU A 156 -3.05 1.77 -7.79
CA GLU A 156 -3.35 0.51 -8.48
C GLU A 156 -2.08 -0.06 -9.15
N ALA A 157 -1.37 0.78 -9.93
CA ALA A 157 -0.13 0.36 -10.57
C ALA A 157 0.95 -0.05 -9.54
N GLN A 158 1.09 0.70 -8.44
CA GLN A 158 2.00 0.34 -7.35
C GLN A 158 1.58 -0.97 -6.66
N LEU A 159 0.28 -1.20 -6.46
CA LEU A 159 -0.24 -2.45 -5.91
C LEU A 159 0.11 -3.64 -6.80
N HIS A 160 -0.17 -3.56 -8.11
CA HIS A 160 0.18 -4.59 -9.08
C HIS A 160 1.67 -4.91 -9.06
N GLN A 161 2.51 -3.86 -9.04
CA GLN A 161 3.95 -4.03 -8.95
C GLN A 161 4.39 -4.74 -7.65
N LEU A 162 3.78 -4.41 -6.52
CA LEU A 162 4.10 -5.05 -5.25
C LEU A 162 3.61 -6.50 -5.18
N THR A 163 2.47 -6.81 -5.80
CA THR A 163 1.94 -8.18 -5.92
C THR A 163 2.92 -9.08 -6.70
N ILE A 164 3.41 -8.62 -7.85
CA ILE A 164 4.41 -9.38 -8.63
C ILE A 164 5.70 -9.51 -7.85
N LEU A 165 6.20 -8.43 -7.24
CA LEU A 165 7.42 -8.44 -6.45
C LEU A 165 7.35 -9.44 -5.28
N ALA A 166 6.28 -9.40 -4.49
CA ALA A 166 6.07 -10.36 -3.39
C ALA A 166 5.97 -11.79 -3.91
N SER A 167 5.29 -12.02 -5.03
CA SER A 167 5.17 -13.34 -5.65
C SER A 167 6.54 -13.87 -6.09
N VAL A 168 7.36 -13.05 -6.75
CA VAL A 168 8.73 -13.40 -7.16
C VAL A 168 9.60 -13.72 -5.95
N LEU A 169 9.55 -12.89 -4.90
CA LEU A 169 10.32 -13.12 -3.69
C LEU A 169 9.88 -14.39 -2.96
N LEU A 170 8.57 -14.65 -2.88
CA LEU A 170 8.04 -15.85 -2.25
C LEU A 170 8.48 -17.11 -2.99
N VAL A 171 8.33 -17.14 -4.33
CA VAL A 171 8.80 -18.25 -5.16
C VAL A 171 10.31 -18.40 -5.03
N ALA A 172 11.11 -17.34 -5.17
CA ALA A 172 12.55 -17.43 -5.00
C ALA A 172 12.96 -17.97 -3.61
N SER A 173 12.21 -17.61 -2.55
CA SER A 173 12.48 -18.07 -1.18
C SER A 173 12.24 -19.56 -0.99
N SER A 174 11.28 -20.16 -1.71
CA SER A 174 10.98 -21.59 -1.59
C SER A 174 12.10 -22.47 -2.14
N PHE A 175 12.89 -21.97 -3.10
CA PHE A 175 14.02 -22.70 -3.70
C PHE A 175 15.39 -22.36 -3.08
N SER A 176 15.55 -21.19 -2.46
CA SER A 176 16.87 -20.65 -2.09
C SER A 176 17.33 -20.95 -0.65
N GLY A 177 16.48 -21.60 0.16
CA GLY A 177 16.78 -21.91 1.56
C GLY A 177 16.84 -20.68 2.48
N SER A 178 16.69 -20.90 3.79
CA SER A 178 16.59 -19.82 4.78
C SER A 178 17.87 -18.99 4.94
N VAL A 179 19.03 -19.54 4.57
CA VAL A 179 20.34 -18.87 4.70
C VAL A 179 20.46 -17.69 3.74
N LEU A 180 20.01 -17.84 2.49
CA LEU A 180 20.06 -16.76 1.50
C LEU A 180 19.07 -15.64 1.84
N PHE A 181 17.83 -16.01 2.14
CA PHE A 181 16.78 -15.04 2.48
C PHE A 181 16.93 -14.44 3.89
N GLY A 182 17.79 -15.01 4.73
CA GLY A 182 18.23 -14.38 5.99
C GLY A 182 19.20 -13.22 5.79
N SER A 183 19.80 -13.06 4.60
CA SER A 183 20.69 -11.94 4.28
C SER A 183 19.89 -10.77 3.68
N PRO A 184 19.77 -9.62 4.39
CA PRO A 184 19.02 -8.47 3.87
C PRO A 184 19.63 -7.91 2.58
N GLN A 185 20.96 -7.96 2.44
CA GLN A 185 21.64 -7.48 1.23
C GLN A 185 21.24 -8.27 -0.02
N PHE A 186 21.03 -9.58 0.12
CA PHE A 186 20.59 -10.43 -0.97
C PHE A 186 19.14 -10.11 -1.35
N VAL A 187 18.24 -10.04 -0.37
CA VAL A 187 16.84 -9.68 -0.58
C VAL A 187 16.72 -8.31 -1.25
N ASP A 188 17.45 -7.30 -0.77
CA ASP A 188 17.45 -5.95 -1.37
C ASP A 188 18.00 -5.93 -2.78
N LYS A 189 18.97 -6.79 -3.10
CA LYS A 189 19.49 -6.93 -4.45
C LYS A 189 18.46 -7.58 -5.36
N LEU A 190 17.77 -8.62 -4.88
CA LEU A 190 16.72 -9.29 -5.63
C LEU A 190 15.54 -8.34 -5.90
N LYS A 191 15.10 -7.58 -4.89
CA LYS A 191 14.11 -6.51 -5.04
C LYS A 191 14.49 -5.51 -6.12
N ARG A 192 15.75 -5.05 -6.14
CA ARG A 192 16.23 -4.09 -7.15
C ARG A 192 16.24 -4.67 -8.55
N ILE A 193 16.67 -5.92 -8.71
CA ILE A 193 16.64 -6.62 -10.00
C ILE A 193 15.19 -6.73 -10.48
N THR A 194 14.29 -7.24 -9.65
CA THR A 194 12.89 -7.40 -9.98
C THR A 194 12.25 -6.05 -10.33
N LYS A 195 12.36 -5.03 -9.47
CA LYS A 195 11.80 -3.69 -9.75
C LYS A 195 12.33 -3.07 -11.04
N ALA A 196 13.63 -3.16 -11.30
CA ALA A 196 14.22 -2.62 -12.53
C ALA A 196 13.67 -3.29 -13.80
N LEU A 197 13.48 -4.61 -13.76
CA LEU A 197 12.93 -5.38 -14.88
C LEU A 197 11.42 -5.18 -15.05
N MET A 198 10.71 -4.86 -13.97
CA MET A 198 9.28 -4.54 -14.01
C MET A 198 8.99 -3.17 -14.65
N GLU A 199 9.91 -2.23 -14.62
CA GLU A 199 9.77 -0.98 -15.39
C GLU A 199 9.69 -1.25 -16.91
N GLU A 200 10.24 -2.37 -17.37
CA GLU A 200 10.17 -2.77 -18.77
C GLU A 200 8.75 -3.23 -19.19
N PHE A 201 7.86 -3.59 -18.25
CA PHE A 201 6.46 -3.95 -18.54
C PHE A 201 5.68 -2.82 -19.23
N LYS A 202 6.11 -1.57 -19.07
CA LYS A 202 5.53 -0.42 -19.77
C LYS A 202 5.78 -0.44 -21.28
N SER A 203 6.75 -1.23 -21.74
CA SER A 203 7.25 -1.22 -23.12
C SER A 203 7.12 -2.56 -23.85
N ARG A 204 6.91 -3.67 -23.12
CA ARG A 204 6.81 -5.03 -23.68
C ARG A 204 5.78 -5.86 -22.92
N PRO A 205 5.24 -6.93 -23.54
CA PRO A 205 4.29 -7.82 -22.89
C PRO A 205 4.83 -8.39 -21.56
N GLU A 206 3.95 -8.56 -20.58
CA GLU A 206 4.33 -9.07 -19.26
C GLU A 206 5.02 -10.44 -19.33
N GLU A 207 4.61 -11.29 -20.26
CA GLU A 207 5.18 -12.62 -20.46
C GLU A 207 6.67 -12.56 -20.82
N GLU A 208 7.06 -11.71 -21.77
CA GLU A 208 8.45 -11.56 -22.21
C GLU A 208 9.32 -10.95 -21.11
N ALA A 209 8.77 -10.02 -20.35
CA ALA A 209 9.45 -9.44 -19.22
C ALA A 209 9.65 -10.45 -18.08
N MET A 210 8.67 -11.32 -17.83
CA MET A 210 8.81 -12.39 -16.85
C MET A 210 9.84 -13.45 -17.25
N LEU A 211 10.05 -13.70 -18.55
CA LEU A 211 11.20 -14.51 -19.01
C LEU A 211 12.51 -13.89 -18.50
N THR A 212 12.71 -12.59 -18.72
CA THR A 212 13.93 -11.88 -18.31
C THR A 212 14.08 -11.87 -16.79
N VAL A 213 12.99 -11.63 -16.04
CA VAL A 213 12.97 -11.70 -14.57
C VAL A 213 13.39 -13.08 -14.09
N SER A 214 12.81 -14.15 -14.66
CA SER A 214 13.10 -15.53 -14.25
C SER A 214 14.57 -15.91 -14.42
N GLU A 215 15.19 -15.51 -15.54
CA GLU A 215 16.60 -15.74 -15.81
C GLU A 215 17.51 -14.98 -14.85
N GLN A 216 17.25 -13.68 -14.65
CA GLN A 216 18.09 -12.82 -13.80
C GLN A 216 17.99 -13.18 -12.32
N VAL A 217 16.78 -13.50 -11.84
CA VAL A 217 16.55 -13.99 -10.47
C VAL A 217 17.28 -15.31 -10.25
N SER A 218 17.13 -16.26 -11.17
CA SER A 218 17.81 -17.57 -11.11
C SER A 218 19.34 -17.42 -11.11
N GLN A 219 19.89 -16.59 -11.99
CA GLN A 219 21.32 -16.30 -12.04
C GLN A 219 21.83 -15.67 -10.75
N GLU A 220 21.08 -14.75 -10.16
CA GLU A 220 21.49 -14.11 -8.91
C GLU A 220 21.45 -15.07 -7.71
N ILE A 221 20.49 -15.99 -7.67
CA ILE A 221 20.44 -17.07 -6.67
C ILE A 221 21.68 -17.95 -6.80
N HIS A 222 22.01 -18.45 -8.00
CA HIS A 222 23.19 -19.29 -8.23
C HIS A 222 24.49 -18.56 -7.88
N ARG A 223 24.62 -17.29 -8.27
CA ARG A 223 25.76 -16.44 -7.93
C ARG A 223 25.92 -16.31 -6.41
N SER A 224 24.82 -16.10 -5.70
CA SER A 224 24.83 -15.94 -4.25
C SER A 224 25.13 -17.24 -3.51
N LEU A 225 24.62 -18.38 -3.99
CA LEU A 225 25.00 -19.72 -3.49
C LEU A 225 26.51 -19.96 -3.66
N GLY A 226 27.05 -19.67 -4.85
CA GLY A 226 28.47 -19.81 -5.14
C GLY A 226 29.36 -18.94 -4.24
N ASN A 227 28.96 -17.68 -4.01
CA ASN A 227 29.70 -16.75 -3.13
C ASN A 227 29.72 -17.22 -1.66
N LEU A 228 28.68 -17.92 -1.21
CA LEU A 228 28.58 -18.48 0.14
C LEU A 228 29.18 -19.89 0.26
N GLY A 229 29.69 -20.45 -0.84
CA GLY A 229 30.20 -21.84 -0.87
C GLY A 229 29.11 -22.89 -0.65
N LEU A 230 27.84 -22.54 -0.87
CA LEU A 230 26.71 -23.45 -0.78
C LEU A 230 26.55 -24.25 -2.07
N ALA A 231 25.90 -25.42 -1.97
CA ALA A 231 25.59 -26.23 -3.14
C ALA A 231 24.67 -25.45 -4.10
N ALA A 232 24.97 -25.51 -5.39
CA ALA A 232 24.09 -24.98 -6.42
C ALA A 232 22.76 -25.74 -6.44
N LEU A 233 21.71 -25.09 -6.95
CA LEU A 233 20.43 -25.75 -7.19
C LEU A 233 20.62 -26.88 -8.22
N SER A 234 19.83 -27.96 -8.08
CA SER A 234 19.78 -29.01 -9.10
C SER A 234 19.22 -28.46 -10.41
N SER A 235 19.53 -29.11 -11.53
CA SER A 235 18.97 -28.73 -12.83
C SER A 235 17.44 -28.71 -12.82
N ASP A 236 16.83 -29.69 -12.14
CA ASP A 236 15.37 -29.79 -12.02
C ASP A 236 14.79 -28.63 -11.21
N ASN A 237 15.40 -28.30 -10.06
CA ASN A 237 14.96 -27.17 -9.23
C ASN A 237 15.11 -25.84 -9.95
N THR A 238 16.17 -25.68 -10.76
CA THR A 238 16.38 -24.48 -11.57
C THR A 238 15.33 -24.34 -12.66
N ALA A 239 14.99 -25.44 -13.35
CA ALA A 239 13.93 -25.44 -14.35
C ALA A 239 12.55 -25.15 -13.72
N SER A 240 12.25 -25.75 -12.56
CA SER A 240 11.03 -25.48 -11.80
C SER A 240 10.96 -24.03 -11.34
N LEU A 241 12.03 -23.46 -10.77
CA LEU A 241 12.09 -22.06 -10.36
C LEU A 241 11.78 -21.12 -11.54
N ILE A 242 12.43 -21.34 -12.68
CA ILE A 242 12.22 -20.52 -13.88
C ILE A 242 10.77 -20.64 -14.35
N GLY A 243 10.22 -21.85 -14.43
CA GLY A 243 8.84 -22.08 -14.84
C GLY A 243 7.81 -21.42 -13.91
N GLU A 244 7.98 -21.56 -12.60
CA GLU A 244 7.10 -20.92 -11.60
C GLU A 244 7.17 -19.40 -11.69
N LEU A 245 8.37 -18.81 -11.82
CA LEU A 245 8.53 -17.37 -11.99
C LEU A 245 7.86 -16.86 -13.27
N GLN A 246 8.01 -17.55 -14.40
CA GLN A 246 7.38 -17.17 -15.66
C GLN A 246 5.86 -17.20 -15.62
N ASN A 247 5.29 -18.06 -14.77
CA ASN A 247 3.85 -18.21 -14.63
C ASN A 247 3.21 -17.20 -13.67
N ILE A 248 3.97 -16.34 -12.98
CA ILE A 248 3.42 -15.43 -11.94
C ILE A 248 2.37 -14.47 -12.49
N THR A 249 2.55 -13.93 -13.69
CA THR A 249 1.63 -12.96 -14.29
C THR A 249 0.41 -13.61 -14.95
N ARG A 250 0.34 -14.95 -14.97
CA ARG A 250 -0.83 -15.66 -15.51
C ARG A 250 -1.99 -15.62 -14.53
N LYS A 251 -3.21 -15.45 -15.04
CA LYS A 251 -4.43 -15.32 -14.22
C LYS A 251 -4.69 -16.54 -13.34
N GLU A 252 -4.25 -17.72 -13.77
CA GLU A 252 -4.44 -18.99 -13.07
C GLU A 252 -3.40 -19.23 -11.96
N ASN A 253 -2.43 -18.32 -11.78
CA ASN A 253 -1.38 -18.49 -10.81
C ASN A 253 -1.90 -18.34 -9.38
N CYS A 254 -1.88 -19.45 -8.63
CA CYS A 254 -2.35 -19.49 -7.25
C CYS A 254 -1.49 -18.62 -6.32
N VAL A 255 -0.18 -18.52 -6.55
CA VAL A 255 0.71 -17.70 -5.73
C VAL A 255 0.36 -16.22 -5.89
N HIS A 256 0.22 -15.75 -7.13
CA HIS A 256 -0.19 -14.39 -7.44
C HIS A 256 -1.54 -14.06 -6.81
N SER A 257 -2.56 -14.91 -7.02
CA SER A 257 -3.90 -14.71 -6.47
C SER A 257 -3.90 -14.64 -4.93
N VAL A 258 -3.16 -15.52 -4.25
CA VAL A 258 -3.08 -15.54 -2.78
C VAL A 258 -2.35 -14.30 -2.25
N ILE A 259 -1.26 -13.87 -2.90
CA ILE A 259 -0.53 -12.65 -2.52
C ILE A 259 -1.42 -11.42 -2.72
N ASP A 260 -2.09 -11.34 -3.86
CA ASP A 260 -3.01 -10.25 -4.19
C ASP A 260 -4.12 -10.13 -3.14
N GLN A 261 -4.79 -11.24 -2.80
CA GLN A 261 -5.82 -11.27 -1.74
C GLN A 261 -5.26 -10.83 -0.38
N ARG A 262 -4.04 -11.23 -0.02
CA ARG A 262 -3.40 -10.84 1.25
C ARG A 262 -3.08 -9.35 1.27
N ILE A 263 -2.63 -8.77 0.16
CA ILE A 263 -2.36 -7.32 0.05
C ILE A 263 -3.67 -6.54 0.14
N HIS A 264 -4.72 -6.97 -0.54
CA HIS A 264 -6.05 -6.36 -0.42
C HIS A 264 -6.60 -6.42 1.01
N LEU A 265 -6.43 -7.57 1.69
CA LEU A 265 -6.80 -7.70 3.10
C LEU A 265 -5.97 -6.75 3.99
N PHE A 266 -4.67 -6.64 3.75
CA PHE A 266 -3.81 -5.69 4.45
C PHE A 266 -4.30 -4.24 4.26
N LEU A 267 -4.62 -3.82 3.04
CA LEU A 267 -5.17 -2.48 2.77
C LEU A 267 -6.53 -2.26 3.45
N LYS A 268 -7.39 -3.28 3.48
CA LYS A 268 -8.64 -3.25 4.25
C LYS A 268 -8.38 -3.01 5.73
N CYS A 269 -7.44 -3.75 6.32
CA CYS A 269 -7.02 -3.54 7.71
C CYS A 269 -6.45 -2.13 7.91
N CYS A 270 -5.66 -1.59 6.98
CA CYS A 270 -5.13 -0.22 7.07
C CYS A 270 -6.24 0.83 7.16
N LEU A 271 -7.33 0.68 6.41
CA LEU A 271 -8.47 1.60 6.49
C LEU A 271 -9.24 1.48 7.82
N VAL A 272 -9.29 0.29 8.41
CA VAL A 272 -10.10 0.03 9.62
C VAL A 272 -9.32 0.30 10.90
N LEU A 273 -8.09 -0.20 10.99
CA LEU A 273 -7.23 -0.28 12.18
C LEU A 273 -6.04 0.68 12.12
N GLY A 274 -5.70 1.20 10.93
CA GLY A 274 -4.50 2.00 10.70
C GLY A 274 -3.27 1.18 10.33
N VAL A 275 -2.35 1.79 9.57
CA VAL A 275 -1.18 1.11 8.97
C VAL A 275 -0.32 0.42 10.02
N GLN A 276 0.05 1.11 11.10
CA GLN A 276 0.93 0.57 12.14
C GLN A 276 0.36 -0.69 12.80
N ARG A 277 -0.97 -0.76 12.97
CA ARG A 277 -1.60 -1.94 13.55
C ARG A 277 -1.64 -3.09 12.55
N SER A 278 -1.94 -2.80 11.29
CA SER A 278 -1.98 -3.81 10.23
C SER A 278 -0.63 -4.46 9.96
N LEU A 279 0.48 -3.73 10.14
CA LEU A 279 1.82 -4.28 9.94
C LEU A 279 2.20 -5.35 10.99
N LEU A 280 1.63 -5.29 12.21
CA LEU A 280 1.91 -6.28 13.25
C LEU A 280 1.35 -7.67 12.92
N ASP A 281 0.26 -7.71 12.15
CA ASP A 281 -0.44 -8.94 11.77
C ASP A 281 -0.10 -9.37 10.33
N LEU A 282 1.02 -8.88 9.77
CA LEU A 282 1.40 -9.14 8.39
C LEU A 282 1.82 -10.62 8.18
N PRO A 283 1.22 -11.35 7.22
CA PRO A 283 1.60 -12.73 6.95
C PRO A 283 3.06 -12.86 6.50
N GLY A 284 3.71 -13.97 6.87
CA GLY A 284 5.14 -14.22 6.60
C GLY A 284 5.56 -14.12 5.12
N GLY A 285 4.64 -14.32 4.17
CA GLY A 285 4.93 -14.15 2.74
C GLY A 285 5.04 -12.70 2.27
N LEU A 286 4.62 -11.73 3.08
CA LEU A 286 4.66 -10.29 2.76
C LEU A 286 5.70 -9.52 3.58
N THR A 287 6.30 -10.13 4.60
CA THR A 287 7.30 -9.48 5.48
C THR A 287 8.51 -8.96 4.71
N LEU A 288 8.88 -9.63 3.63
CA LEU A 288 9.98 -9.18 2.78
C LEU A 288 9.70 -7.82 2.12
N ILE A 289 8.43 -7.42 1.94
CA ILE A 289 8.03 -6.13 1.34
C ILE A 289 7.29 -5.21 2.32
N GLU A 290 7.50 -5.42 3.64
CA GLU A 290 6.80 -4.68 4.69
C GLU A 290 6.92 -3.15 4.53
N ALA A 291 8.12 -2.64 4.27
CA ALA A 291 8.36 -1.20 4.11
C ALA A 291 7.60 -0.62 2.90
N GLU A 292 7.60 -1.34 1.78
CA GLU A 292 6.88 -0.93 0.58
C GLU A 292 5.35 -0.97 0.77
N LEU A 293 4.83 -2.00 1.47
CA LEU A 293 3.41 -2.08 1.82
C LEU A 293 3.00 -0.99 2.81
N ALA A 294 3.86 -0.65 3.77
CA ALA A 294 3.61 0.45 4.70
C ALA A 294 3.46 1.79 3.96
N GLU A 295 4.32 2.05 2.97
CA GLU A 295 4.23 3.24 2.13
C GLU A 295 2.94 3.27 1.31
N LEU A 296 2.61 2.18 0.61
CA LEU A 296 1.37 2.06 -0.17
C LEU A 296 0.14 2.25 0.72
N GLY A 297 0.09 1.55 1.85
CA GLY A 297 -1.00 1.64 2.82
C GLY A 297 -1.16 3.05 3.38
N GLN A 298 -0.05 3.75 3.67
CA GLN A 298 -0.12 5.13 4.16
C GLN A 298 -0.64 6.10 3.10
N LYS A 299 -0.18 5.98 1.84
CA LYS A 299 -0.70 6.79 0.72
C LYS A 299 -2.19 6.57 0.53
N PHE A 300 -2.63 5.31 0.51
CA PHE A 300 -4.04 4.94 0.34
C PHE A 300 -4.90 5.47 1.49
N VAL A 301 -4.49 5.27 2.75
CA VAL A 301 -5.19 5.81 3.93
C VAL A 301 -5.28 7.33 3.88
N ASN A 302 -4.22 8.03 3.49
CA ASN A 302 -4.21 9.49 3.41
C ASN A 302 -5.21 10.00 2.36
N LEU A 303 -5.22 9.40 1.17
CA LEU A 303 -6.17 9.73 0.09
C LEU A 303 -7.60 9.52 0.56
N THR A 304 -7.89 8.33 1.08
CA THR A 304 -9.23 7.99 1.58
C THR A 304 -9.66 8.91 2.73
N HIS A 305 -8.75 9.24 3.65
CA HIS A 305 -9.06 10.11 4.78
C HIS A 305 -9.36 11.54 4.34
N HIS A 306 -8.54 12.11 3.45
CA HIS A 306 -8.78 13.44 2.91
C HIS A 306 -10.12 13.50 2.17
N ASN A 307 -10.38 12.53 1.30
CA ASN A 307 -11.64 12.44 0.58
C ASN A 307 -12.85 12.35 1.53
N GLN A 308 -12.77 11.53 2.59
CA GLN A 308 -13.81 11.47 3.63
C GLN A 308 -13.97 12.79 4.41
N GLN A 309 -12.90 13.54 4.65
CA GLN A 309 -12.99 14.86 5.27
C GLN A 309 -13.76 15.84 4.38
N VAL A 310 -13.63 15.76 3.06
CA VAL A 310 -14.37 16.62 2.13
C VAL A 310 -15.81 16.15 1.95
N PHE A 311 -16.00 14.87 1.58
CA PHE A 311 -17.27 14.32 1.09
C PHE A 311 -18.06 13.48 2.10
N GLY A 312 -17.54 13.29 3.31
CA GLY A 312 -18.17 12.49 4.37
C GLY A 312 -19.65 12.78 4.63
N PRO A 313 -20.11 14.05 4.65
CA PRO A 313 -21.54 14.34 4.80
C PRO A 313 -22.40 13.72 3.68
N TYR A 314 -21.94 13.75 2.43
CA TYR A 314 -22.66 13.16 1.30
C TYR A 314 -22.73 11.64 1.39
N TYR A 315 -21.60 11.01 1.74
CA TYR A 315 -21.57 9.57 1.97
C TYR A 315 -22.50 9.15 3.12
N THR A 316 -22.58 9.95 4.17
CA THR A 316 -23.47 9.67 5.30
C THR A 316 -24.94 9.67 4.87
N GLU A 317 -25.35 10.64 4.05
CA GLU A 317 -26.73 10.68 3.53
C GLU A 317 -27.03 9.50 2.60
N ILE A 318 -26.09 9.12 1.74
CA ILE A 318 -26.26 7.94 0.86
C ILE A 318 -26.32 6.65 1.71
N LEU A 319 -25.44 6.48 2.69
CA LEU A 319 -25.41 5.25 3.49
C LEU A 319 -26.63 5.10 4.38
N LYS A 320 -27.27 6.19 4.83
CA LYS A 320 -28.55 6.14 5.55
C LYS A 320 -29.68 5.54 4.72
N THR A 321 -29.67 5.72 3.39
CA THR A 321 -30.68 5.11 2.51
C THR A 321 -30.37 3.66 2.20
N LEU A 322 -29.09 3.28 2.15
CA LEU A 322 -28.62 1.94 1.84
C LEU A 322 -28.63 0.99 3.05
N ILE A 323 -28.40 1.52 4.26
CA ILE A 323 -28.32 0.77 5.51
C ILE A 323 -29.46 1.28 6.40
N PRO A 324 -30.62 0.60 6.44
CA PRO A 324 -31.71 0.98 7.31
C PRO A 324 -31.20 1.04 8.77
N PRO A 325 -31.56 2.08 9.54
CA PRO A 325 -31.19 2.13 10.94
C PRO A 325 -31.79 0.91 11.66
N ALA A 326 -30.96 0.18 12.38
CA ALA A 326 -31.40 -0.89 13.24
C ALA A 326 -32.15 -0.30 14.46
N GLN A 327 -33.41 0.13 14.30
CA GLN A 327 -34.41 0.24 15.38
C GLN A 327 -35.77 0.74 14.87
N ALA A 328 -36.76 -0.17 14.84
CA ALA A 328 -38.17 0.10 15.13
C ALA A 328 -38.93 -1.23 15.34
N LEU A 329 -38.54 -2.03 16.34
CA LEU A 329 -39.31 -3.19 16.79
C LEU A 329 -39.42 -3.20 18.32
N GLU A 330 -39.65 -2.04 18.95
CA GLU A 330 -40.02 -1.95 20.38
C GLU A 330 -41.08 -0.86 20.65
N THR A 331 -41.93 -0.54 19.68
CA THR A 331 -43.06 0.38 19.90
C THR A 331 -44.36 -0.07 19.24
N GLU A 332 -44.66 -1.38 19.23
CA GLU A 332 -46.01 -1.91 18.99
C GLU A 332 -46.27 -3.19 19.81
N LEU A 333 -45.89 -3.19 21.09
CA LEU A 333 -46.36 -4.21 22.05
C LEU A 333 -46.79 -3.60 23.39
N GLY A 334 -47.37 -2.41 23.32
CA GLY A 334 -47.88 -1.66 24.46
C GLY A 334 -49.16 -0.89 24.13
N SER A 335 -50.04 -1.47 23.33
CA SER A 335 -51.42 -1.01 23.13
C SER A 335 -52.25 -2.12 22.47
N LEU A 336 -52.51 -3.22 23.18
CA LEU A 336 -53.69 -4.07 23.00
C LEU A 336 -54.06 -4.71 24.34
#